data_AF-A0A8A7K8V8-F1
#
_entry.id   AF-A0A8A7K8V8-F1
#
_cell.length_a   1.000
_cell.length_b   1.000
_cell.length_c   1.000
_cell.angle_alpha   90.00
_cell.angle_beta   90.00
_cell.angle_gamma   90.00
#
_symmetry.space_group_name_H-M   'P 1'
#
loop_
_entity.id
_entity.type
_entity.pdbx_description
1 polymer ?
#
loop_
_entity_poly.entity_id
_entity_poly.type
_entity_poly.pdbx_seq_one_letter_code
_entity_poly.pdbx_strand_id
1 'polypeptide(L)'
;MLSTEQKATLLYSISENTRTLPVKELMRKLNRKLTGTYNYYAVSDNSKSIDSLYDEVQKLVYKWLNRRSQKKSFDWEKFEIFLEKYPIVKPRIKVNLYRLGAGASYVR
;
A
#
# COMPACT_ATOMS: atom_id res chain seq x y z
N MET A 1 -1.29 -12.74 10.16
CA MET A 1 -2.19 -11.61 9.88
C MET A 1 -1.46 -10.31 10.24
N LEU A 2 -1.54 -9.26 9.41
CA LEU A 2 -0.97 -7.95 9.76
C LEU A 2 -1.61 -7.49 11.07
N SER A 3 -0.84 -7.23 12.14
CA SER A 3 -1.45 -6.69 13.36
C SER A 3 -1.93 -5.25 13.13
N THR A 4 -3.01 -4.86 13.80
CA THR A 4 -3.59 -3.51 13.69
C THR A 4 -2.57 -2.42 14.01
N GLU A 5 -1.64 -2.69 14.92
CA GLU A 5 -0.55 -1.77 15.28
C GLU A 5 0.45 -1.58 14.13
N GLN A 6 0.82 -2.65 13.43
CA GLN A 6 1.73 -2.57 12.28
C GLN A 6 1.11 -1.78 11.13
N LYS A 7 -0.21 -1.90 10.91
CA LYS A 7 -0.96 -1.04 9.97
C LYS A 7 -0.87 0.43 10.39
N ALA A 8 -1.17 0.73 11.65
CA ALA A 8 -1.17 2.10 12.17
C ALA A 8 0.20 2.77 12.08
N THR A 9 1.28 2.08 12.46
CA THR A 9 2.66 2.60 12.34
C THR A 9 3.05 2.86 10.89
N LEU A 10 2.67 1.96 9.97
CA LEU A 10 2.91 2.16 8.54
C LEU A 10 2.23 3.43 8.03
N LEU A 11 0.93 3.57 8.31
CA LEU A 11 0.12 4.72 7.89
C LEU A 11 0.58 6.03 8.54
N TYR A 12 0.94 6.00 9.82
CA TYR A 12 1.42 7.17 10.57
C TYR A 12 2.73 7.70 10.00
N SER A 13 3.69 6.81 9.75
CA SER A 13 4.99 7.18 9.17
C SER A 13 4.91 7.70 7.73
N ILE A 14 3.86 7.34 6.98
CA ILE A 14 3.55 7.92 5.67
C ILE A 14 3.03 9.36 5.83
N SER A 15 2.37 9.69 6.94
CA SER A 15 1.70 10.97 7.16
C SER A 15 2.61 12.09 7.70
N GLU A 16 3.62 11.77 8.52
CA GLU A 16 4.43 12.77 9.24
C GLU A 16 5.39 13.56 8.34
N ASN A 17 5.98 12.93 7.32
CA ASN A 17 7.10 13.52 6.58
C ASN A 17 6.74 13.97 5.15
N THR A 18 5.45 14.09 4.86
CA THR A 18 4.96 14.22 3.48
C THR A 18 4.39 15.60 3.17
N ARG A 19 4.04 16.42 4.19
CA ARG A 19 3.25 17.66 4.04
C ARG A 19 3.87 18.70 3.10
N THR A 20 5.18 18.69 2.97
CA THR A 20 5.94 19.64 2.12
C THR A 20 6.52 18.99 0.86
N LEU A 21 6.52 17.66 0.73
CA LEU A 21 7.17 16.97 -0.40
C LEU A 21 6.38 17.11 -1.70
N PRO A 22 7.01 17.26 -2.88
CA PRO A 22 6.31 17.18 -4.16
C PRO A 22 5.54 15.85 -4.31
N VAL A 23 4.39 15.87 -4.99
CA VAL A 23 3.52 14.70 -5.09
C VAL A 23 4.21 13.48 -5.72
N LYS A 24 5.12 13.70 -6.67
CA LYS A 24 5.95 12.63 -7.26
C LYS A 24 6.85 11.94 -6.23
N GLU A 25 7.54 12.72 -5.38
CA GLU A 25 8.41 12.22 -4.31
C GLU A 25 7.59 11.47 -3.24
N LEU A 26 6.43 12.01 -2.89
CA LEU A 26 5.47 11.38 -1.99
C LEU A 26 5.08 9.98 -2.47
N MET A 27 4.59 9.88 -3.70
CA MET A 27 4.11 8.61 -4.27
C MET A 27 5.26 7.60 -4.39
N ARG A 28 6.46 8.06 -4.72
CA ARG A 28 7.67 7.22 -4.76
C ARG A 28 7.99 6.62 -3.38
N LYS A 29 8.00 7.44 -2.31
CA LYS A 29 8.25 6.98 -0.94
C LYS A 29 7.15 6.02 -0.46
N LEU A 30 5.89 6.35 -0.75
CA LEU A 30 4.73 5.50 -0.45
C LEU A 30 4.91 4.11 -1.08
N ASN A 31 5.15 4.06 -2.39
CA ASN A 31 5.30 2.81 -3.12
C ASN A 31 6.47 1.96 -2.63
N ARG A 32 7.61 2.59 -2.28
CA ARG A 32 8.75 1.87 -1.69
C ARG A 32 8.39 1.20 -0.37
N LYS A 33 7.64 1.91 0.48
CA LYS A 33 7.22 1.39 1.79
C LYS A 33 6.21 0.26 1.65
N LEU A 34 5.18 0.44 0.80
CA LEU A 34 4.20 -0.60 0.46
C LEU A 34 4.86 -1.85 -0.11
N THR A 35 5.84 -1.68 -1.01
CA THR A 35 6.58 -2.82 -1.58
C THR A 35 7.29 -3.63 -0.50
N GLY A 36 7.92 -2.96 0.47
CA GLY A 36 8.53 -3.63 1.63
C GLY A 36 7.50 -4.40 2.47
N THR A 37 6.37 -3.76 2.75
CA THR A 37 5.25 -4.40 3.48
C THR A 37 4.72 -5.61 2.73
N TYR A 38 4.42 -5.50 1.44
CA TYR A 38 3.96 -6.63 0.65
C TYR A 38 4.99 -7.75 0.60
N ASN A 39 6.28 -7.46 0.45
CA ASN A 39 7.31 -8.50 0.47
C ASN A 39 7.35 -9.28 1.78
N TYR A 40 7.10 -8.62 2.92
CA TYR A 40 7.13 -9.28 4.23
C TYR A 40 5.83 -10.02 4.57
N TYR A 41 4.68 -9.50 4.10
CA TYR A 41 3.36 -9.98 4.53
C TYR A 41 2.53 -10.67 3.44
N ALA A 42 2.94 -10.64 2.16
CA ALA A 42 2.26 -11.27 1.03
C ALA A 42 2.45 -12.79 0.97
N VAL A 43 1.94 -13.41 2.02
CA VAL A 43 1.72 -14.85 2.16
C VAL A 43 0.26 -15.14 1.78
N SER A 44 0.01 -16.23 1.06
CA SER A 44 -1.30 -16.48 0.41
C SER A 44 -2.52 -16.47 1.33
N ASP A 45 -2.32 -16.81 2.60
CA ASP A 45 -3.39 -16.83 3.61
C ASP A 45 -3.80 -15.42 4.09
N ASN A 46 -3.05 -14.36 3.74
CA ASN A 46 -3.35 -12.97 4.11
C ASN A 46 -3.87 -12.10 2.94
N SER A 47 -4.21 -12.69 1.79
CA SER A 47 -4.67 -11.96 0.58
C SER A 47 -5.75 -10.91 0.87
N LYS A 48 -6.86 -11.31 1.55
CA LYS A 48 -7.94 -10.39 1.95
C LYS A 48 -7.47 -9.20 2.79
N SER A 49 -6.55 -9.45 3.73
CA SER A 49 -6.02 -8.40 4.61
C SER A 49 -5.14 -7.41 3.86
N ILE A 50 -4.49 -7.87 2.79
CA ILE A 50 -3.61 -7.07 1.96
C ILE A 50 -4.40 -6.21 0.97
N ASP A 51 -5.48 -6.75 0.40
CA ASP A 51 -6.39 -5.99 -0.46
C ASP A 51 -7.08 -4.87 0.34
N SER A 52 -7.56 -5.19 1.56
CA SER A 52 -8.09 -4.19 2.49
C SER A 52 -7.07 -3.10 2.83
N LEU A 53 -5.79 -3.44 2.99
CA LEU A 53 -4.72 -2.46 3.22
C LEU A 53 -4.54 -1.54 2.00
N TYR A 54 -4.62 -2.09 0.78
CA TYR A 54 -4.51 -1.30 -0.45
C TYR A 54 -5.64 -0.26 -0.53
N ASP A 55 -6.89 -0.65 -0.23
CA ASP A 55 -8.05 0.25 -0.22
C ASP A 55 -7.93 1.35 0.86
N GLU A 56 -7.47 0.99 2.06
CA GLU A 56 -7.21 1.95 3.15
C GLU A 56 -6.15 2.98 2.74
N VAL A 57 -5.08 2.53 2.08
CA VAL A 57 -4.01 3.41 1.60
C VAL A 57 -4.52 4.37 0.53
N GLN A 58 -5.34 3.89 -0.43
CA GLN A 58 -5.96 4.77 -1.43
C GLN A 58 -6.80 5.87 -0.78
N LYS A 59 -7.69 5.50 0.16
CA LYS A 59 -8.52 6.45 0.91
C LYS A 59 -7.68 7.46 1.69
N LEU A 60 -6.58 7.02 2.30
CA LEU A 60 -5.69 7.89 3.06
C LEU A 60 -4.96 8.88 2.15
N VAL A 61 -4.45 8.43 1.00
CA VAL A 61 -3.82 9.31 0.00
C VAL A 61 -4.83 10.34 -0.52
N TYR A 62 -6.05 9.91 -0.89
CA TYR A 62 -7.12 10.80 -1.32
C TYR A 62 -7.44 11.88 -0.26
N LYS A 63 -7.63 11.45 0.99
CA LYS A 63 -7.90 12.34 2.12
C LYS A 63 -6.76 13.32 2.35
N TRP A 64 -5.52 12.86 2.21
CA TRP A 64 -4.33 13.65 2.49
C TRP A 64 -4.06 14.69 1.39
N LEU A 65 -4.22 14.32 0.12
CA LEU A 65 -4.13 15.25 -1.01
C LEU A 65 -5.19 16.36 -0.90
N ASN A 66 -6.43 15.99 -0.55
CA ASN A 66 -7.51 16.96 -0.32
C ASN A 66 -7.32 17.83 0.92
N ARG A 67 -6.53 17.39 1.91
CA ARG A 67 -6.17 18.19 3.09
C ARG A 67 -5.01 19.15 2.84
N ARG A 68 -4.14 18.82 1.88
CA ARG A 68 -2.96 19.62 1.56
C ARG A 68 -3.28 20.86 0.74
N SER A 69 -4.30 20.78 -0.11
CA SER A 69 -4.79 21.92 -0.86
C SER A 69 -5.83 22.67 -0.02
N GLN A 70 -5.78 24.01 0.01
CA GLN A 70 -6.79 24.82 0.70
C GLN A 70 -8.19 24.70 0.06
N LYS A 71 -8.29 24.20 -1.18
CA LYS A 71 -9.56 23.79 -1.80
C LYS A 71 -9.61 22.27 -1.88
N LYS A 72 -10.79 21.67 -1.64
CA LYS A 72 -11.07 20.28 -2.05
C LYS A 72 -10.85 20.21 -3.56
N SER A 73 -9.68 19.75 -3.96
CA SER A 73 -9.16 19.89 -5.33
C SER A 73 -9.32 18.60 -6.11
N PHE A 74 -9.47 17.47 -5.42
CA PHE A 74 -9.72 16.17 -6.00
C PHE A 74 -11.14 15.71 -5.69
N ASP A 75 -11.94 15.53 -6.73
CA ASP A 75 -13.03 14.56 -6.75
C ASP A 75 -12.43 13.15 -6.98
N TRP A 76 -13.26 12.13 -6.82
CA TRP A 76 -12.81 10.74 -6.95
C TRP A 76 -12.36 10.40 -8.38
N GLU A 77 -13.04 10.94 -9.39
CA GLU A 77 -12.73 10.73 -10.81
C GLU A 77 -11.35 11.30 -11.19
N LYS A 78 -11.04 12.54 -10.77
CA LYS A 78 -9.69 13.11 -10.92
C LYS A 78 -8.66 12.31 -10.13
N PHE A 79 -9.05 11.73 -9.01
CA PHE A 79 -8.13 10.91 -8.22
C PHE A 79 -7.78 9.61 -8.96
N GLU A 80 -8.73 9.00 -9.67
CA GLU A 80 -8.45 7.85 -10.55
C GLU A 80 -7.48 8.22 -11.66
N ILE A 81 -7.71 9.33 -12.37
CA ILE A 81 -6.77 9.85 -13.39
C ILE A 81 -5.39 10.14 -12.78
N PHE A 82 -5.35 10.66 -11.55
CA PHE A 82 -4.10 10.88 -10.83
C PHE A 82 -3.37 9.56 -10.53
N LEU A 83 -4.09 8.51 -10.17
CA LEU A 83 -3.54 7.17 -9.95
C LEU A 83 -3.04 6.54 -11.25
N GLU A 84 -3.57 6.88 -12.42
CA GLU A 84 -3.00 6.46 -13.71
C GLU A 84 -1.59 7.05 -13.90
N LYS A 85 -1.42 8.33 -13.54
CA LYS A 85 -0.12 9.01 -13.62
C LYS A 85 0.86 8.59 -12.52
N TYR A 86 0.35 8.32 -11.31
CA TYR A 86 1.13 7.92 -10.15
C TYR A 86 0.52 6.67 -9.51
N PRO A 87 0.73 5.49 -10.10
CA PRO A 87 0.09 4.27 -9.62
C PRO A 87 0.60 3.88 -8.24
N ILE A 88 -0.32 3.52 -7.37
CA ILE A 88 0.00 2.86 -6.10
C ILE A 88 0.33 1.40 -6.41
N VAL A 89 1.43 0.90 -5.85
CA VAL A 89 1.83 -0.50 -6.04
C VAL A 89 0.68 -1.40 -5.59
N LYS A 90 0.17 -2.21 -6.52
CA LYS A 90 -0.82 -3.24 -6.19
C LYS A 90 -0.13 -4.38 -5.43
N PRO A 91 -0.79 -4.97 -4.44
CA PRO A 91 -0.26 -6.14 -3.79
C PRO A 91 -0.13 -7.29 -4.78
N ARG A 92 1.02 -7.97 -4.75
CA ARG A 92 1.21 -9.23 -5.48
C ARG A 92 1.51 -10.30 -4.44
N ILE A 93 0.65 -11.33 -4.40
CA ILE A 93 0.87 -12.50 -3.55
C ILE A 93 2.14 -13.20 -4.06
N LYS A 94 3.22 -13.16 -3.27
CA LYS A 94 4.51 -13.73 -3.67
C LYS A 94 4.63 -15.20 -3.28
N VAL A 95 4.10 -15.59 -2.12
CA VAL A 95 4.29 -16.93 -1.57
C VAL A 95 2.97 -17.68 -1.50
N ASN A 96 2.85 -18.69 -2.36
CA ASN A 96 1.81 -19.71 -2.26
C ASN A 96 2.27 -20.84 -1.34
N LEU A 97 1.82 -20.78 -0.07
CA LEU A 97 2.12 -21.80 0.93
C LEU A 97 1.60 -23.19 0.52
N TYR A 98 0.47 -23.26 -0.20
CA TYR A 98 -0.07 -24.52 -0.70
C TYR A 98 0.84 -25.17 -1.75
N ARG A 99 1.59 -24.36 -2.52
CA ARG A 99 2.55 -24.86 -3.51
C ARG A 99 3.83 -25.42 -2.87
N LEU A 100 4.17 -25.00 -1.66
CA LEU A 100 5.32 -25.54 -0.90
C LEU A 100 4.99 -26.88 -0.22
N GLY A 101 3.72 -27.12 0.12
CA GLY A 101 3.29 -28.35 0.81
C GLY A 101 3.02 -29.56 -0.11
N ALA A 102 2.81 -29.36 -1.41
CA ALA A 102 2.35 -30.41 -2.33
C ALA A 102 3.47 -31.13 -3.11
N GLY A 103 4.74 -31.02 -2.70
CA GLY A 103 5.83 -31.75 -3.39
C GLY A 103 7.24 -31.20 -3.22
N ALA A 104 7.48 -30.23 -2.33
CA ALA A 104 8.85 -29.89 -1.94
C ALA A 104 9.33 -30.90 -0.89
N SER A 105 9.62 -32.12 -1.33
CA SER A 105 10.47 -33.03 -0.57
C SER A 105 11.76 -32.28 -0.28
N TYR A 106 12.05 -32.03 1.01
CA TYR A 106 13.38 -31.64 1.46
C TYR A 106 14.30 -32.86 1.28
N VAL A 107 14.66 -33.14 0.03
CA VAL A 107 15.76 -34.05 -0.28
C VAL A 107 17.00 -33.19 -0.34
N ARG A 108 17.82 -33.28 0.70
CA ARG A 108 19.27 -33.18 0.57
C ARG A 108 19.85 -34.45 1.15
#